data_AF-A0A8C6Y5B5-F1
#
_entry.id   AF-A0A8C6Y5B5-F1
#
_cell.length_a   1.000
_cell.length_b   1.000
_cell.length_c   1.000
_cell.angle_alpha   90.00
_cell.angle_beta   90.00
_cell.angle_gamma   90.00
#
_symmetry.space_group_name_H-M   'P 1'
#
loop_
_entity.id
_entity.type
_entity.pdbx_description
1 polymer ?
#
loop_
_entity_poly.entity_id
_entity_poly.type
_entity_poly.pdbx_seq_one_letter_code
_entity_poly.pdbx_strand_id
1 'polypeptide(L)'
;WYIPIIPMVLINGAEGIGTGWSCKVPNYDIREVVNNICRMLDGDEPLTMIPSYKNFKGTIDELGQNHFLINGEISVLNSTTIEISELPVRTWTQTYKEQVLEPMLMGTEKTPSLITDYKEYHTDTTVKFIITMSEQKLVEAEAIGLHKIFKLQSPLSCNNMVLFDHVGCLKKYETAEDILDEFYQVRLRYYGLRKEWLTGMLGAESAKLNNQARFILEKIEGKIVIENKPKKELIQVLIERGYDSDPVKAWKESQQKDMDENAEEDTDKENESTAANGADFNYLLNMPLWYLTKEKKDEMCKQRDNKLENVKQKDPTELWREDMAAFIEELDVGKLGFWGQIQSNSSLSETLLINSSVSSFG
;
A
#
# COMPACT_ATOMS: atom_id res chain seq x y z
N TRP A 1 7.69 -9.12 -9.18
CA TRP A 1 6.83 -8.69 -8.06
C TRP A 1 7.12 -7.22 -7.75
N TYR A 2 6.17 -6.46 -7.21
CA TYR A 2 6.44 -5.10 -6.69
C TYR A 2 7.03 -5.19 -5.28
N ILE A 3 7.77 -4.17 -4.85
CA ILE A 3 8.31 -4.06 -3.49
C ILE A 3 7.60 -2.92 -2.73
N PRO A 4 6.43 -3.17 -2.11
CA PRO A 4 5.71 -2.14 -1.37
C PRO A 4 6.50 -1.68 -0.13
N ILE A 5 6.08 -0.57 0.48
CA ILE A 5 6.69 -0.03 1.70
C ILE A 5 6.28 -0.80 2.97
N ILE A 6 5.18 -1.55 2.91
CA ILE A 6 4.65 -2.46 3.96
C ILE A 6 4.21 -3.79 3.32
N PRO A 7 4.18 -4.92 4.06
CA PRO A 7 3.80 -6.22 3.52
C PRO A 7 2.30 -6.30 3.22
N MET A 8 1.91 -5.96 1.99
CA MET A 8 0.51 -5.92 1.56
C MET A 8 -0.22 -7.28 1.70
N VAL A 9 0.53 -8.39 1.70
CA VAL A 9 -0.01 -9.74 1.94
C VAL A 9 -0.62 -9.88 3.33
N LEU A 10 -0.08 -9.18 4.34
CA LEU A 10 -0.65 -9.15 5.70
C LEU A 10 -1.80 -8.14 5.79
N ILE A 11 -1.75 -7.03 5.04
CA ILE A 11 -2.81 -6.00 5.09
C ILE A 11 -4.13 -6.50 4.49
N ASN A 12 -4.06 -7.09 3.30
CA ASN A 12 -5.25 -7.51 2.55
C ASN A 12 -5.57 -8.99 2.73
N GLY A 13 -4.71 -9.73 3.43
CA GLY A 13 -4.72 -11.18 3.43
C GLY A 13 -4.39 -11.76 2.06
N ALA A 14 -4.45 -13.08 1.97
CA ALA A 14 -4.29 -13.83 0.74
C ALA A 14 -5.08 -15.12 0.81
N GLU A 15 -5.81 -15.44 -0.25
CA GLU A 15 -6.56 -16.69 -0.36
C GLU A 15 -6.41 -17.27 -1.75
N GLY A 16 -6.07 -18.55 -1.81
CA GLY A 16 -5.85 -19.23 -3.09
C GLY A 16 -5.82 -20.74 -2.92
N ILE A 17 -6.30 -21.46 -3.94
CA ILE A 17 -6.27 -22.92 -4.00
C ILE A 17 -5.52 -23.30 -5.28
N GLY A 18 -4.46 -24.08 -5.13
CA GLY A 18 -3.70 -24.64 -6.23
C GLY A 18 -3.65 -26.17 -6.16
N THR A 19 -2.83 -26.76 -7.01
CA THR A 19 -2.59 -28.21 -6.98
C THR A 19 -1.58 -28.53 -5.88
N GLY A 20 -1.99 -29.27 -4.86
CA GLY A 20 -1.14 -29.71 -3.74
C GLY A 20 -1.04 -28.73 -2.56
N TRP A 21 -1.31 -27.44 -2.78
CA TRP A 21 -1.24 -26.41 -1.75
C TRP A 21 -2.44 -25.47 -1.80
N SER A 22 -2.73 -24.83 -0.66
CA SER A 22 -3.64 -23.70 -0.58
C SER A 22 -3.02 -22.63 0.33
N CYS A 23 -3.48 -21.40 0.19
CA CYS A 23 -3.04 -20.27 0.98
C CYS A 23 -4.25 -19.65 1.67
N LYS A 24 -4.11 -19.36 2.96
CA LYS A 24 -5.05 -18.53 3.71
C LYS A 24 -4.30 -17.68 4.75
N VAL A 25 -4.13 -16.41 4.41
CA VAL A 25 -3.56 -15.36 5.29
C VAL A 25 -4.70 -14.41 5.62
N PRO A 26 -5.00 -14.13 6.91
CA PRO A 26 -6.00 -13.15 7.28
C PRO A 26 -5.47 -11.71 7.11
N ASN A 27 -6.35 -10.73 7.34
CA ASN A 27 -5.98 -9.33 7.33
C ASN A 27 -5.40 -8.94 8.70
N TYR A 28 -4.51 -7.95 8.70
CA TYR A 28 -3.90 -7.35 9.89
C TYR A 28 -4.04 -5.83 9.85
N ASP A 29 -3.96 -5.20 11.03
CA ASP A 29 -4.06 -3.75 11.11
C ASP A 29 -2.83 -3.08 10.50
N ILE A 30 -3.08 -2.07 9.67
CA ILE A 30 -2.03 -1.34 8.96
C ILE A 30 -1.08 -0.65 9.95
N ARG A 31 -1.59 -0.08 11.04
CA ARG A 31 -0.76 0.65 12.00
C ARG A 31 0.05 -0.29 12.87
N GLU A 32 -0.48 -1.45 13.22
CA GLU A 32 0.29 -2.48 13.93
C GLU A 32 1.47 -2.97 13.09
N VAL A 33 1.23 -3.25 11.80
CA VAL A 33 2.29 -3.66 10.86
C VAL A 33 3.34 -2.57 10.71
N VAL A 34 2.93 -1.31 10.53
CA VAL A 34 3.87 -0.17 10.46
C VAL A 34 4.65 -0.02 11.76
N ASN A 35 3.99 -0.15 12.91
CA ASN A 35 4.63 -0.05 14.21
C ASN A 35 5.70 -1.15 14.38
N ASN A 36 5.40 -2.39 14.00
CA ASN A 36 6.37 -3.47 14.05
C ASN A 36 7.55 -3.26 13.11
N ILE A 37 7.33 -2.73 11.90
CA ILE A 37 8.43 -2.35 11.00
C ILE A 37 9.31 -1.27 11.67
N CYS A 38 8.70 -0.25 12.27
CA CYS A 38 9.45 0.79 13.00
C CYS A 38 10.28 0.19 14.15
N ARG A 39 9.71 -0.73 14.94
CA ARG A 39 10.42 -1.46 15.99
C ARG A 39 11.63 -2.20 15.44
N MET A 40 11.45 -2.95 14.34
CA MET A 40 12.54 -3.66 13.69
C MET A 40 13.60 -2.72 13.10
N LEU A 41 13.23 -1.52 12.66
CA LEU A 41 14.18 -0.48 12.25
C LEU A 41 14.95 0.12 13.45
N ASP A 42 14.39 0.05 14.66
CA ASP A 42 15.04 0.43 15.92
C ASP A 42 15.89 -0.71 16.53
N GLY A 43 15.85 -1.91 15.93
CA GLY A 43 16.55 -3.11 16.41
C GLY A 43 15.79 -3.90 17.46
N ASP A 44 14.51 -3.57 17.69
CA ASP A 44 13.61 -4.30 18.57
C ASP A 44 12.92 -5.46 17.84
N GLU A 45 12.57 -6.51 18.59
CA GLU A 45 11.70 -7.59 18.10
C GLU A 45 10.26 -7.08 17.83
N PRO A 46 9.61 -7.58 16.76
CA PRO A 46 8.22 -7.26 16.46
C PRO A 46 7.30 -7.82 17.56
N LEU A 47 6.20 -7.12 17.81
CA LEU A 47 5.13 -7.60 18.67
C LEU A 47 4.25 -8.59 17.90
N THR A 48 3.69 -9.56 18.62
CA THR A 48 2.70 -10.48 18.06
C THR A 48 1.49 -9.70 17.53
N MET A 49 1.09 -9.99 16.29
CA MET A 49 -0.07 -9.36 15.64
C MET A 49 -1.28 -10.26 15.70
N ILE A 50 -2.45 -9.68 15.95
CA ILE A 50 -3.74 -10.39 15.91
C ILE A 50 -4.45 -9.99 14.61
N PRO A 51 -5.16 -10.92 13.93
CA PRO A 51 -5.96 -10.58 12.76
C PRO A 51 -6.90 -9.40 13.03
N SER A 52 -6.99 -8.49 12.07
CA SER A 52 -7.81 -7.29 12.17
C SER A 52 -8.41 -6.95 10.81
N TYR A 53 -9.69 -6.59 10.82
CA TYR A 53 -10.45 -6.28 9.62
C TYR A 53 -11.00 -4.85 9.73
N LYS A 54 -10.65 -4.02 8.74
CA LYS A 54 -11.09 -2.63 8.70
C LYS A 54 -12.62 -2.54 8.80
N ASN A 55 -13.09 -1.68 9.70
CA ASN A 55 -14.51 -1.40 10.00
C ASN A 55 -15.31 -2.54 10.67
N PHE A 56 -14.69 -3.70 10.92
CA PHE A 56 -15.33 -4.75 11.70
C PHE A 56 -15.47 -4.29 13.16
N LYS A 57 -16.68 -4.41 13.72
CA LYS A 57 -16.99 -3.94 15.08
C LYS A 57 -16.94 -5.02 16.14
N GLY A 58 -16.97 -6.29 15.72
CA GLY A 58 -16.92 -7.43 16.62
C GLY A 58 -15.54 -7.65 17.23
N THR A 59 -15.36 -8.79 17.91
CA THR A 59 -14.10 -9.15 18.56
C THR A 59 -13.42 -10.32 17.86
N ILE A 60 -12.09 -10.37 17.97
CA ILE A 60 -11.27 -11.50 17.52
C ILE A 60 -10.46 -11.96 18.71
N ASP A 61 -10.86 -13.07 19.31
CA ASP A 61 -10.24 -13.61 20.51
C ASP A 61 -9.23 -14.70 20.14
N GLU A 62 -8.03 -14.64 20.70
CA GLU A 62 -7.03 -15.69 20.54
C GLU A 62 -7.38 -16.89 21.44
N LEU A 63 -7.58 -18.07 20.83
CA LEU A 63 -7.87 -19.33 21.52
C LEU A 63 -6.61 -20.19 21.71
N GLY A 64 -5.55 -19.88 20.97
CA GLY A 64 -4.26 -20.57 20.98
C GLY A 64 -3.44 -20.14 19.78
N GLN A 65 -2.23 -20.68 19.65
CA GLN A 65 -1.32 -20.34 18.55
C GLN A 65 -2.03 -20.53 17.20
N ASN A 66 -2.11 -19.46 16.41
CA ASN A 66 -2.76 -19.42 15.09
C ASN A 66 -4.25 -19.80 15.07
N HIS A 67 -4.93 -19.80 16.21
CA HIS A 67 -6.34 -20.14 16.33
C HIS A 67 -7.10 -19.00 17.00
N PHE A 68 -8.08 -18.44 16.28
CA PHE A 68 -8.85 -17.30 16.71
C PHE A 68 -10.36 -17.59 16.63
N LEU A 69 -11.14 -16.88 17.42
CA LEU A 69 -12.59 -16.88 17.37
C LEU A 69 -13.08 -15.47 17.01
N ILE A 70 -13.72 -15.36 15.85
CA ILE A 70 -14.29 -14.10 15.38
C ILE A 70 -15.74 -14.03 15.85
N ASN A 71 -16.04 -13.08 16.72
CA ASN A 71 -17.38 -12.88 17.27
C ASN A 71 -18.05 -11.67 16.63
N GLY A 72 -19.30 -11.82 16.18
CA GLY A 72 -20.17 -10.69 15.89
C GLY A 72 -20.63 -9.97 17.16
N GLU A 73 -21.52 -8.99 17.00
CA GLU A 73 -22.11 -8.25 18.12
C GLU A 73 -23.59 -8.58 18.28
N ILE A 74 -23.98 -8.88 19.52
CA ILE A 74 -25.37 -9.11 19.92
C ILE A 74 -25.63 -8.46 21.27
N SER A 75 -26.74 -7.74 21.38
CA SER A 75 -27.14 -7.02 22.58
C SER A 75 -28.59 -7.34 22.92
N VAL A 76 -28.89 -7.46 24.22
CA VAL A 76 -30.25 -7.67 24.72
C VAL A 76 -30.87 -6.30 24.96
N LEU A 77 -31.94 -5.97 24.25
CA LEU A 77 -32.62 -4.69 24.38
C LEU A 77 -33.67 -4.71 25.49
N ASN A 78 -34.40 -5.81 25.62
CA ASN A 78 -35.39 -6.07 26.67
C ASN A 78 -35.66 -7.59 26.78
N SER A 79 -36.60 -8.00 27.63
CA SER A 79 -36.92 -9.41 27.90
C SER A 79 -37.49 -10.20 26.71
N THR A 80 -37.76 -9.55 25.58
CA THR A 80 -38.32 -10.19 24.38
C THR A 80 -37.58 -9.81 23.09
N THR A 81 -36.59 -8.91 23.17
CA THR A 81 -35.97 -8.33 21.98
C THR A 81 -34.46 -8.27 22.12
N ILE A 82 -33.77 -8.73 21.08
CA ILE A 82 -32.32 -8.62 20.92
C ILE A 82 -31.98 -7.88 19.63
N GLU A 83 -30.78 -7.31 19.59
CA GLU A 83 -30.20 -6.65 18.44
C GLU A 83 -28.91 -7.34 18.02
N ILE A 84 -28.77 -7.67 16.74
CA ILE A 84 -27.50 -8.10 16.14
C ILE A 84 -26.99 -6.93 15.31
N SER A 85 -25.89 -6.32 15.74
CA SER A 85 -25.27 -5.13 15.12
C SER A 85 -24.05 -5.44 14.26
N GLU A 86 -23.50 -6.66 14.35
CA GLU A 86 -22.35 -7.10 13.56
C GLU A 86 -22.36 -8.62 13.36
N LEU A 87 -21.97 -9.08 12.18
CA LEU A 87 -21.79 -10.50 11.88
C LEU A 87 -20.30 -10.86 11.85
N PRO A 88 -19.90 -12.11 12.16
CA PRO A 88 -18.52 -12.52 11.99
C PRO A 88 -17.98 -12.24 10.60
N VAL A 89 -16.69 -11.92 10.51
CA VAL A 89 -16.03 -11.66 9.22
C VAL A 89 -16.24 -12.83 8.26
N ARG A 90 -16.54 -12.53 7.00
CA ARG A 90 -16.94 -13.46 5.92
C ARG A 90 -18.32 -14.10 6.08
N THR A 91 -19.13 -13.65 7.03
CA THR A 91 -20.56 -13.99 7.10
C THR A 91 -21.39 -12.89 6.43
N TRP A 92 -21.90 -13.18 5.23
CA TRP A 92 -22.68 -12.23 4.44
C TRP A 92 -24.12 -12.09 4.97
N THR A 93 -24.65 -10.87 4.96
CA THR A 93 -25.99 -10.55 5.50
C THR A 93 -27.10 -11.42 4.93
N GLN A 94 -27.16 -11.56 3.60
CA GLN A 94 -28.18 -12.38 2.93
C GLN A 94 -28.03 -13.87 3.27
N THR A 95 -26.80 -14.38 3.26
CA THR A 95 -26.52 -15.78 3.64
C THR A 95 -26.91 -16.06 5.08
N TYR A 96 -26.61 -15.12 6.00
CA TYR A 96 -26.98 -15.24 7.41
C TYR A 96 -28.51 -15.24 7.59
N LYS A 97 -29.21 -14.33 6.91
CA LYS A 97 -30.68 -14.28 6.91
C LYS A 97 -31.28 -15.62 6.48
N GLU A 98 -30.90 -16.11 5.30
CA GLU A 98 -31.46 -17.33 4.71
C GLU A 98 -31.11 -18.61 5.47
N GLN A 99 -29.88 -18.71 5.99
CA GLN A 99 -29.38 -19.96 6.59
C GLN A 99 -29.52 -20.01 8.11
N VAL A 100 -29.70 -18.86 8.77
CA VAL A 100 -29.78 -18.78 10.24
C VAL A 100 -31.13 -18.25 10.69
N LEU A 101 -31.54 -17.05 10.25
CA LEU A 101 -32.76 -16.42 10.77
C LEU A 101 -34.05 -17.05 10.23
N GLU A 102 -34.14 -17.33 8.93
CA GLU A 102 -35.33 -17.96 8.34
C GLU A 102 -35.65 -19.34 8.96
N PRO A 103 -34.68 -20.26 9.15
CA PRO A 103 -34.90 -21.50 9.88
C PRO A 103 -35.28 -21.30 11.35
N MET A 104 -34.72 -20.28 12.01
CA MET A 104 -35.09 -19.94 13.38
C MET A 104 -36.51 -19.38 13.50
N LEU A 105 -37.03 -18.73 12.45
CA LEU A 105 -38.40 -18.19 12.42
C LEU A 105 -39.43 -19.28 12.12
N MET A 106 -39.22 -20.03 11.02
CA MET A 106 -40.19 -21.02 10.54
C MET A 106 -40.09 -22.35 11.30
N GLY A 107 -38.92 -22.66 11.86
CA GLY A 107 -38.56 -24.01 12.27
C GLY A 107 -38.24 -24.91 11.06
N THR A 108 -37.63 -26.05 11.34
CA THR A 108 -37.38 -27.13 10.38
C THR A 108 -37.86 -28.45 10.98
N GLU A 109 -37.89 -29.52 10.18
CA GLU A 109 -38.22 -30.87 10.69
C GLU A 109 -37.31 -31.31 11.84
N LYS A 110 -36.08 -30.77 11.93
CA LYS A 110 -35.07 -31.14 12.94
C LYS A 110 -34.96 -30.14 14.09
N THR A 111 -35.36 -28.89 13.88
CA THR A 111 -35.16 -27.80 14.84
C THR A 111 -36.44 -26.97 14.96
N PRO A 112 -37.05 -26.86 16.15
CA PRO A 112 -38.24 -26.03 16.32
C PRO A 112 -37.92 -24.54 16.06
N SER A 113 -38.94 -23.73 15.79
CA SER A 113 -38.77 -22.29 15.71
C SER A 113 -38.23 -21.76 17.04
N LEU A 114 -37.29 -20.82 16.96
CA LEU A 114 -36.66 -20.18 18.11
C LEU A 114 -37.18 -18.74 18.26
N ILE A 115 -37.32 -18.01 17.16
CA ILE A 115 -37.72 -16.60 17.15
C ILE A 115 -39.18 -16.47 16.67
N THR A 116 -39.83 -15.35 17.01
CA THR A 116 -41.22 -15.07 16.59
C THR A 116 -41.29 -14.12 15.40
N ASP A 117 -40.34 -13.19 15.30
CA ASP A 117 -40.26 -12.20 14.22
C ASP A 117 -38.84 -11.62 14.16
N TYR A 118 -38.46 -11.03 13.03
CA TYR A 118 -37.27 -10.19 12.94
C TYR A 118 -37.46 -9.04 11.93
N LYS A 119 -36.78 -7.92 12.18
CA LYS A 119 -36.76 -6.75 11.31
C LYS A 119 -35.34 -6.39 10.91
N GLU A 120 -35.18 -5.90 9.69
CA GLU A 120 -33.90 -5.56 9.09
C GLU A 120 -33.76 -4.04 8.94
N TYR A 121 -32.66 -3.49 9.43
CA TYR A 121 -32.31 -2.07 9.33
C TYR A 121 -30.89 -1.90 8.81
N HIS A 122 -30.56 -2.67 7.77
CA HIS A 122 -29.23 -2.68 7.17
C HIS A 122 -28.96 -1.42 6.35
N THR A 123 -27.68 -1.12 6.17
CA THR A 123 -27.20 -0.22 5.11
C THR A 123 -26.28 -1.02 4.20
N ASP A 124 -25.78 -0.40 3.13
CA ASP A 124 -24.77 -1.01 2.26
C ASP A 124 -23.46 -1.37 3.00
N THR A 125 -23.25 -0.84 4.21
CA THR A 125 -21.99 -1.01 4.97
C THR A 125 -22.18 -1.51 6.41
N THR A 126 -23.41 -1.65 6.90
CA THR A 126 -23.69 -2.03 8.29
C THR A 126 -24.83 -3.03 8.40
N VAL A 127 -24.70 -3.97 9.33
CA VAL A 127 -25.75 -4.94 9.67
C VAL A 127 -26.53 -4.45 10.89
N LYS A 128 -27.83 -4.74 10.90
CA LYS A 128 -28.72 -4.52 12.04
C LYS A 128 -29.97 -5.37 11.92
N PHE A 129 -30.06 -6.41 12.74
CA PHE A 129 -31.29 -7.21 12.91
C PHE A 129 -31.90 -6.94 14.27
N ILE A 130 -33.20 -6.67 14.31
CA ILE A 130 -33.99 -6.61 15.55
C ILE A 130 -34.83 -7.88 15.60
N ILE A 131 -34.53 -8.76 16.56
CA ILE A 131 -35.14 -10.09 16.65
C ILE A 131 -36.06 -10.12 17.86
N THR A 132 -37.28 -10.61 17.66
CA THR A 132 -38.29 -10.78 18.70
C THR A 132 -38.41 -12.26 19.06
N MET A 133 -38.48 -12.54 20.36
CA MET A 133 -38.59 -13.89 20.93
C MET A 133 -39.58 -13.90 22.08
N SER A 134 -40.04 -15.08 22.49
CA SER A 134 -40.70 -15.21 23.79
C SER A 134 -39.67 -15.07 24.92
N GLU A 135 -40.09 -14.48 26.03
CA GLU A 135 -39.24 -14.26 27.21
C GLU A 135 -38.58 -15.56 27.69
N GLN A 136 -39.34 -16.65 27.73
CA GLN A 136 -38.81 -17.96 28.09
C GLN A 136 -37.66 -18.41 27.17
N LYS A 137 -37.83 -18.29 25.84
CA LYS A 137 -36.79 -18.72 24.89
C LYS A 137 -35.56 -17.83 24.94
N LEU A 138 -35.72 -16.54 25.25
CA LEU A 138 -34.59 -15.63 25.41
C LEU A 138 -33.76 -15.99 26.65
N VAL A 139 -34.40 -16.26 27.79
CA VAL A 139 -33.72 -16.72 29.01
C VAL A 139 -32.98 -18.05 28.76
N GLU A 140 -33.60 -18.99 28.05
CA GLU A 140 -32.96 -20.25 27.66
C GLU A 140 -31.75 -20.02 26.73
N ALA A 141 -31.86 -19.09 25.77
CA ALA A 141 -30.78 -18.76 24.84
C ALA A 141 -29.61 -18.04 25.53
N GLU A 142 -29.88 -17.14 26.47
CA GLU A 142 -28.86 -16.45 27.29
C GLU A 142 -28.08 -17.44 28.15
N ALA A 143 -28.78 -18.41 28.78
CA ALA A 143 -28.14 -19.43 29.60
C ALA A 143 -27.16 -20.31 28.81
N ILE A 144 -27.41 -20.52 27.51
CA ILE A 144 -26.51 -21.27 26.61
C ILE A 144 -25.41 -20.35 26.03
N GLY A 145 -25.71 -19.07 25.86
CA GLY A 145 -24.85 -18.06 25.23
C GLY A 145 -25.38 -17.63 23.87
N LEU A 146 -25.74 -16.35 23.76
CA LEU A 146 -26.39 -15.78 22.57
C LEU A 146 -25.52 -15.91 21.30
N HIS A 147 -24.23 -15.61 21.38
CA HIS A 147 -23.31 -15.76 20.25
C HIS A 147 -23.31 -17.17 19.65
N LYS A 148 -23.36 -18.19 20.50
CA LYS A 148 -23.37 -19.59 20.07
C LYS A 148 -24.71 -19.99 19.44
N ILE A 149 -25.81 -19.56 20.06
CA ILE A 149 -27.17 -19.83 19.58
C ILE A 149 -27.40 -19.18 18.21
N PHE A 150 -27.09 -17.89 18.10
CA PHE A 150 -27.26 -17.09 16.88
C PHE A 150 -26.14 -17.26 15.86
N LYS A 151 -25.22 -18.22 16.05
CA LYS A 151 -24.14 -18.52 15.10
C LYS A 151 -23.27 -17.29 14.77
N LEU A 152 -23.06 -16.43 15.76
CA LEU A 152 -22.24 -15.22 15.67
C LEU A 152 -20.79 -15.47 16.09
N GLN A 153 -20.31 -16.71 15.97
CA GLN A 153 -18.92 -17.09 16.24
C GLN A 153 -18.39 -17.88 15.05
N SER A 154 -17.26 -17.43 14.49
CA SER A 154 -16.60 -18.08 13.36
C SER A 154 -15.15 -18.40 13.73
N PRO A 155 -14.74 -19.68 13.73
CA PRO A 155 -13.35 -20.03 14.00
C PRO A 155 -12.46 -19.63 12.81
N LEU A 156 -11.30 -19.08 13.12
CA LEU A 156 -10.25 -18.75 12.15
C LEU A 156 -8.98 -19.52 12.53
N SER A 157 -8.41 -20.25 11.57
CA SER A 157 -7.11 -20.90 11.70
C SER A 157 -6.13 -20.33 10.68
N CYS A 158 -4.94 -19.98 11.15
CA CYS A 158 -3.86 -19.39 10.36
C CYS A 158 -2.70 -20.37 10.11
N ASN A 159 -2.97 -21.68 10.13
CA ASN A 159 -1.93 -22.72 9.98
C ASN A 159 -1.50 -22.99 8.54
N ASN A 160 -2.05 -22.27 7.57
CA ASN A 160 -1.87 -22.54 6.14
C ASN A 160 -1.50 -21.28 5.36
N MET A 161 -0.42 -20.62 5.80
CA MET A 161 0.14 -19.44 5.16
C MET A 161 1.25 -19.89 4.20
N VAL A 162 0.88 -20.25 2.98
CA VAL A 162 1.81 -20.75 1.96
C VAL A 162 1.95 -19.71 0.86
N LEU A 163 3.14 -19.15 0.69
CA LEU A 163 3.42 -18.07 -0.25
C LEU A 163 4.66 -18.41 -1.08
N PHE A 164 4.82 -17.72 -2.22
CA PHE A 164 6.10 -17.69 -2.92
C PHE A 164 7.02 -16.68 -2.22
N ASP A 165 8.25 -17.09 -1.94
CA ASP A 165 9.28 -16.20 -1.45
C ASP A 165 9.83 -15.28 -2.58
N HIS A 166 10.77 -14.41 -2.24
CA HIS A 166 11.35 -13.46 -3.19
C HIS A 166 12.17 -14.10 -4.32
N VAL A 167 12.61 -15.36 -4.17
CA VAL A 167 13.31 -16.13 -5.21
C VAL A 167 12.37 -17.01 -6.03
N GLY A 168 11.06 -17.02 -5.71
CA GLY A 168 10.05 -17.79 -6.42
C GLY A 168 9.89 -19.24 -5.94
N CYS A 169 10.43 -19.58 -4.77
CA CYS A 169 10.21 -20.87 -4.13
C CYS A 169 8.98 -20.83 -3.22
N LEU A 170 8.21 -21.92 -3.23
CA LEU A 170 7.02 -22.04 -2.39
C LEU A 170 7.43 -22.36 -0.95
N LYS A 171 6.98 -21.55 0.01
CA LYS A 171 7.33 -21.68 1.43
C LYS A 171 6.07 -21.58 2.29
N LYS A 172 6.01 -22.45 3.31
CA LYS A 172 5.01 -22.35 4.39
C LYS A 172 5.60 -21.52 5.53
N TYR A 173 4.83 -20.54 5.98
CA TYR A 173 5.14 -19.68 7.11
C TYR A 173 4.31 -20.14 8.32
N GLU A 174 4.93 -20.19 9.50
CA GLU A 174 4.24 -20.66 10.70
C GLU A 174 3.54 -19.52 11.42
N THR A 175 4.09 -18.29 11.37
CA THR A 175 3.43 -17.10 11.93
C THR A 175 3.41 -15.92 10.95
N ALA A 176 2.63 -14.88 11.27
CA ALA A 176 2.62 -13.64 10.50
C ALA A 176 3.92 -12.85 10.65
N GLU A 177 4.59 -13.01 11.79
CA GLU A 177 5.91 -12.43 12.07
C GLU A 177 6.99 -13.04 11.18
N ASP A 178 6.92 -14.35 10.86
CA ASP A 178 7.84 -14.96 9.89
C ASP A 178 7.75 -14.30 8.50
N ILE A 179 6.52 -13.95 8.07
CA ILE A 179 6.28 -13.23 6.81
C ILE A 179 6.82 -11.80 6.91
N LEU A 180 6.58 -11.15 8.05
CA LEU A 180 7.03 -9.79 8.30
C LEU A 180 8.57 -9.68 8.31
N ASP A 181 9.26 -10.62 8.95
CA ASP A 181 10.72 -10.66 9.04
C ASP A 181 11.35 -10.85 7.65
N GLU A 182 10.89 -11.83 6.89
CA GLU A 182 11.41 -12.05 5.54
C GLU A 182 11.15 -10.83 4.64
N PHE A 183 9.94 -10.26 4.71
CA PHE A 183 9.63 -9.02 4.00
C PHE A 183 10.55 -7.86 4.41
N TYR A 184 10.80 -7.70 5.72
CA TYR A 184 11.63 -6.62 6.25
C TYR A 184 13.05 -6.69 5.70
N GLN A 185 13.67 -7.87 5.74
CA GLN A 185 15.03 -8.07 5.25
C GLN A 185 15.15 -7.74 3.76
N VAL A 186 14.22 -8.25 2.95
CA VAL A 186 14.18 -7.95 1.51
C VAL A 186 13.94 -6.46 1.30
N ARG A 187 12.98 -5.87 1.99
CA ARG A 187 12.62 -4.45 1.81
C ARG A 187 13.77 -3.52 2.18
N LEU A 188 14.45 -3.76 3.30
CA LEU A 188 15.59 -2.97 3.75
C LEU A 188 16.74 -3.03 2.72
N ARG A 189 17.02 -4.22 2.17
CA ARG A 189 17.98 -4.38 1.06
C ARG A 189 17.61 -3.53 -0.14
N TYR A 190 16.33 -3.51 -0.53
CA TYR A 190 15.86 -2.68 -1.65
C TYR A 190 15.90 -1.17 -1.35
N TYR A 191 15.83 -0.73 -0.09
CA TYR A 191 16.15 0.65 0.26
C TYR A 191 17.63 0.97 0.07
N GLY A 192 18.52 0.02 0.35
CA GLY A 192 19.95 0.12 0.00
C GLY A 192 20.14 0.34 -1.51
N LEU A 193 19.56 -0.54 -2.32
CA LEU A 193 19.60 -0.43 -3.79
C LEU A 193 18.98 0.89 -4.29
N ARG A 194 17.88 1.33 -3.67
CA ARG A 194 17.26 2.63 -3.99
C ARG A 194 18.20 3.79 -3.66
N LYS A 195 18.89 3.77 -2.52
CA LYS A 195 19.86 4.82 -2.13
C LYS A 195 21.02 4.88 -3.13
N GLU A 196 21.56 3.73 -3.52
CA GLU A 196 22.62 3.63 -4.53
C GLU A 196 22.17 4.20 -5.87
N TRP A 197 20.99 3.78 -6.36
CA TRP A 197 20.40 4.29 -7.59
C TRP A 197 20.19 5.82 -7.55
N LEU A 198 19.61 6.33 -6.46
CA LEU A 198 19.38 7.77 -6.28
C LEU A 198 20.69 8.54 -6.25
N THR A 199 21.71 8.02 -5.56
CA THR A 199 23.03 8.65 -5.47
C THR A 199 23.71 8.69 -6.84
N GLY A 200 23.62 7.61 -7.62
CA GLY A 200 24.13 7.53 -8.99
C GLY A 200 23.44 8.50 -9.93
N MET A 201 22.09 8.47 -9.97
CA MET A 201 21.29 9.35 -10.82
C MET A 201 21.50 10.83 -10.47
N LEU A 202 21.39 11.20 -9.20
CA LEU A 202 21.61 12.58 -8.75
C LEU A 202 23.06 13.02 -8.96
N GLY A 203 24.02 12.10 -8.86
CA GLY A 203 25.42 12.34 -9.20
C GLY A 203 25.60 12.68 -10.68
N ALA A 204 24.96 11.92 -11.57
CA ALA A 204 24.96 12.18 -13.01
C ALA A 204 24.24 13.49 -13.36
N GLU A 205 23.10 13.78 -12.72
CA GLU A 205 22.41 15.07 -12.85
C GLU A 205 23.28 16.23 -12.38
N SER A 206 23.98 16.07 -11.25
CA SER A 206 24.94 17.07 -10.75
C SER A 206 26.09 17.31 -11.73
N ALA A 207 26.67 16.26 -12.31
CA ALA A 207 27.71 16.37 -13.33
C ALA A 207 27.20 17.09 -14.59
N LYS A 208 25.98 16.78 -15.03
CA LYS A 208 25.31 17.46 -16.14
C LYS A 208 25.13 18.96 -15.87
N LEU A 209 24.62 19.32 -14.69
CA LEU A 209 24.46 20.72 -14.26
C LEU A 209 25.81 21.43 -14.16
N ASN A 210 26.87 20.76 -13.69
CA ASN A 210 28.23 21.32 -13.64
C ASN A 210 28.76 21.67 -15.04
N ASN A 211 28.60 20.76 -16.01
CA ASN A 211 29.00 21.01 -17.39
C ASN A 211 28.19 22.13 -18.04
N GLN A 212 26.87 22.18 -17.78
CA GLN A 212 26.02 23.28 -18.25
C GLN A 212 26.41 24.63 -17.65
N ALA A 213 26.64 24.69 -16.34
CA ALA A 213 27.05 25.92 -15.67
C ALA A 213 28.42 26.41 -16.16
N ARG A 214 29.38 25.49 -16.35
CA ARG A 214 30.70 25.78 -16.94
C ARG A 214 30.57 26.33 -18.36
N PHE A 215 29.75 25.70 -19.20
CA PHE A 215 29.53 26.15 -20.58
C PHE A 215 28.93 27.56 -20.63
N ILE A 216 27.92 27.84 -19.79
CA ILE A 216 27.30 29.17 -19.68
C ILE A 216 28.34 30.21 -19.24
N LEU A 217 29.15 29.91 -18.22
CA LEU A 217 30.21 30.82 -17.75
C LEU A 217 31.25 31.10 -18.84
N GLU A 218 31.77 30.06 -19.49
CA GLU A 218 32.75 30.24 -20.57
C GLU A 218 32.16 31.02 -21.75
N LYS A 219 30.85 30.92 -22.01
CA LYS A 219 30.16 31.67 -23.07
C LYS A 219 29.97 33.15 -22.69
N ILE A 220 29.59 33.43 -21.44
CA ILE A 220 29.44 34.81 -20.93
C ILE A 220 30.80 35.53 -20.89
N GLU A 221 31.87 34.82 -20.51
CA GLU A 221 33.23 35.35 -20.44
C GLU A 221 33.93 35.45 -21.81
N GLY A 222 33.27 35.02 -22.90
CA GLY A 222 33.83 35.02 -24.25
C GLY A 222 34.95 33.99 -24.48
N LYS A 223 35.15 33.04 -23.55
CA LYS A 223 36.13 31.96 -23.66
C LYS A 223 35.71 30.88 -24.65
N ILE A 224 34.41 30.71 -24.88
CA ILE A 224 33.87 29.81 -25.90
C ILE A 224 32.97 30.60 -26.87
N VAL A 225 33.27 30.50 -28.16
CA VAL A 225 32.52 31.16 -29.23
C VAL A 225 31.86 30.10 -30.08
N ILE A 226 30.52 30.06 -30.04
CA ILE A 226 29.70 29.08 -30.76
C ILE A 226 29.07 29.66 -32.04
N GLU A 227 29.11 30.99 -32.18
CA GLU A 227 28.47 31.70 -33.29
C GLU A 227 29.18 31.40 -34.61
N ASN A 228 28.40 31.02 -35.62
CA ASN A 228 28.86 30.74 -36.98
C ASN A 228 29.92 29.62 -37.08
N LYS A 229 29.92 28.67 -36.13
CA LYS A 229 30.80 27.50 -36.14
C LYS A 229 30.06 26.25 -36.65
N PRO A 230 30.67 25.43 -37.54
CA PRO A 230 30.11 24.14 -37.91
C PRO A 230 29.95 23.20 -36.69
N LYS A 231 28.86 22.41 -36.67
CA LYS A 231 28.57 21.47 -35.56
C LYS A 231 29.74 20.53 -35.24
N LYS A 232 30.47 20.05 -36.26
CA LYS A 232 31.65 19.19 -36.08
C LYS A 232 32.80 19.89 -35.35
N GLU A 233 33.07 21.15 -35.68
CA GLU A 233 34.09 21.96 -34.99
C GLU A 233 33.70 22.23 -33.53
N LEU A 234 32.42 22.54 -33.28
CA LEU A 234 31.89 22.72 -31.93
C LEU A 234 32.09 21.49 -31.04
N ILE A 235 31.77 20.30 -31.55
CA ILE A 235 31.97 19.04 -30.84
C ILE A 235 33.45 18.83 -30.53
N GLN A 236 34.33 19.08 -31.49
CA GLN A 236 35.77 18.94 -31.31
C GLN A 236 36.31 19.89 -30.23
N VAL A 237 35.87 21.16 -30.22
CA VAL A 237 36.22 22.14 -29.18
C VAL A 237 35.75 21.68 -27.80
N LEU A 238 34.54 21.12 -27.68
CA LEU A 238 34.03 20.62 -26.40
C LEU A 238 34.85 19.43 -25.88
N ILE A 239 35.27 18.52 -26.77
CA ILE A 239 36.15 17.40 -26.43
C ILE A 239 37.52 17.92 -25.96
N GLU A 240 38.14 18.83 -26.71
CA GLU A 240 39.46 19.39 -26.39
C GLU A 240 39.47 20.18 -25.07
N ARG A 241 38.34 20.78 -24.70
CA ARG A 241 38.18 21.48 -23.43
C ARG A 241 37.77 20.57 -22.27
N GLY A 242 37.61 19.27 -22.52
CA GLY A 242 37.26 18.27 -21.52
C GLY A 242 35.85 18.46 -20.94
N TYR A 243 34.86 18.74 -21.80
CA TYR A 243 33.45 18.57 -21.42
C TYR A 243 33.09 17.10 -21.51
N ASP A 244 32.34 16.60 -20.54
CA ASP A 244 31.86 15.22 -20.57
C ASP A 244 30.72 15.07 -21.59
N SER A 245 30.62 13.88 -22.20
CA SER A 245 29.39 13.43 -22.86
C SER A 245 28.24 13.37 -21.84
N ASP A 246 26.97 13.43 -22.27
CA ASP A 246 25.80 13.51 -21.37
C ASP A 246 25.87 12.51 -20.21
N PRO A 247 26.17 12.97 -18.98
CA PRO A 247 26.44 12.06 -17.85
C PRO A 247 25.22 11.25 -17.46
N VAL A 248 24.00 11.80 -17.62
CA VAL A 248 22.75 11.10 -17.28
C VAL A 248 22.47 9.98 -18.27
N LYS A 249 22.76 10.22 -19.56
CA LYS A 249 22.62 9.20 -20.59
C LYS A 249 23.62 8.06 -20.37
N ALA A 250 24.89 8.41 -20.16
CA ALA A 250 25.95 7.44 -19.89
C ALA A 250 25.66 6.59 -18.65
N TRP A 251 25.15 7.20 -17.57
CA TRP A 251 24.76 6.47 -16.37
C TRP A 251 23.59 5.50 -16.60
N LYS A 252 22.54 5.92 -17.33
CA LYS A 252 21.43 5.01 -17.67
C LYS A 252 21.88 3.83 -18.53
N GLU A 253 22.75 4.09 -19.50
CA GLU A 253 23.33 3.05 -20.36
C GLU A 253 24.19 2.07 -19.54
N SER A 254 24.93 2.53 -18.52
CA SER A 254 25.71 1.64 -17.66
C SER A 254 24.81 0.75 -16.79
N GLN A 255 23.74 1.31 -16.22
CA GLN A 255 22.77 0.52 -15.44
C GLN A 255 22.07 -0.55 -16.30
N GLN A 256 21.84 -0.27 -17.58
CA GLN A 256 21.20 -1.22 -18.48
C GLN A 256 22.15 -2.37 -18.86
N LYS A 257 23.42 -2.07 -19.14
CA LYS A 257 24.44 -3.11 -19.36
C LYS A 257 24.64 -4.01 -18.14
N ASP A 258 24.70 -3.41 -16.95
CA ASP A 258 24.83 -4.17 -15.70
C ASP A 258 23.62 -5.11 -15.46
N MET A 259 22.42 -4.73 -15.92
CA MET A 259 21.24 -5.60 -15.88
C MET A 259 21.33 -6.76 -16.88
N ASP A 260 21.74 -6.47 -18.11
CA ASP A 260 21.83 -7.47 -19.18
C ASP A 260 22.93 -8.50 -18.91
N GLU A 261 24.04 -8.12 -18.25
CA GLU A 261 25.10 -9.04 -17.84
C GLU A 261 24.71 -9.96 -16.65
N ASN A 262 23.76 -9.53 -15.81
CA ASN A 262 23.27 -10.32 -14.67
C ASN A 262 22.05 -11.19 -15.00
N ALA A 263 21.45 -11.02 -16.18
CA ALA A 263 20.44 -11.90 -16.73
C ALA A 263 21.13 -12.84 -17.72
N GLU A 264 21.49 -14.06 -17.30
CA GLU A 264 21.86 -15.12 -18.25
C GLU A 264 20.63 -15.45 -19.12
N GLU A 265 20.41 -14.73 -20.21
CA GLU A 265 19.68 -15.18 -21.39
C GLU A 265 19.93 -14.27 -22.60
N ASP A 266 20.68 -14.84 -23.54
CA ASP A 266 20.79 -14.59 -24.98
C ASP A 266 19.81 -13.54 -25.56
N THR A 267 20.29 -12.34 -25.87
CA THR A 267 19.72 -11.54 -26.96
C THR A 267 20.76 -10.64 -27.62
N ASP A 268 21.19 -11.05 -28.82
CA ASP A 268 21.71 -10.15 -29.84
C ASP A 268 20.70 -9.05 -30.14
N LYS A 269 21.01 -7.81 -29.75
CA LYS A 269 20.38 -6.62 -30.32
C LYS A 269 21.42 -5.55 -30.64
N GLU A 270 21.80 -5.53 -31.91
CA GLU A 270 22.23 -4.32 -32.59
C GLU A 270 21.10 -3.28 -32.55
N ASN A 271 21.41 -2.04 -32.16
CA ASN A 271 20.88 -0.88 -32.89
C ASN A 271 21.63 0.43 -32.64
N GLU A 272 22.31 0.84 -33.72
CA GLU A 272 22.39 2.16 -34.35
C GLU A 272 22.33 3.47 -33.53
N SER A 273 23.49 4.14 -33.59
CA SER A 273 23.70 5.49 -34.17
C SER A 273 24.24 6.55 -33.21
N THR A 274 25.53 6.41 -32.87
CA THR A 274 26.33 7.53 -32.38
C THR A 274 27.10 8.19 -33.52
N ALA A 275 27.03 9.53 -33.58
CA ALA A 275 27.87 10.36 -34.43
C ALA A 275 29.36 9.99 -34.27
N ALA A 276 30.16 10.33 -35.29
CA ALA A 276 31.50 9.83 -35.62
C ALA A 276 32.60 9.74 -34.52
N ASN A 277 32.33 10.07 -33.24
CA ASN A 277 33.21 9.87 -32.08
C ASN A 277 32.47 9.43 -30.77
N GLY A 278 31.21 9.02 -30.81
CA GLY A 278 30.50 8.49 -29.61
C GLY A 278 30.01 9.52 -28.57
N ALA A 279 30.54 10.75 -28.56
CA ALA A 279 30.22 11.77 -27.56
C ALA A 279 28.91 12.55 -27.85
N ASP A 280 28.07 12.71 -26.82
CA ASP A 280 26.77 13.39 -26.86
C ASP A 280 26.80 14.71 -26.08
N PHE A 281 26.86 15.83 -26.80
CA PHE A 281 26.84 17.18 -26.23
C PHE A 281 25.51 17.91 -26.44
N ASN A 282 24.45 17.21 -26.85
CA ASN A 282 23.17 17.85 -27.13
C ASN A 282 22.59 18.56 -25.89
N TYR A 283 22.91 18.06 -24.68
CA TYR A 283 22.48 18.67 -23.42
C TYR A 283 23.08 20.06 -23.15
N LEU A 284 24.17 20.42 -23.83
CA LEU A 284 24.77 21.76 -23.80
C LEU A 284 24.22 22.62 -24.94
N LEU A 285 24.17 22.06 -26.14
CA LEU A 285 23.85 22.80 -27.37
C LEU A 285 22.35 23.10 -27.54
N ASN A 286 21.48 22.30 -26.95
CA ASN A 286 20.02 22.49 -27.02
C ASN A 286 19.47 23.39 -25.89
N MET A 287 20.35 24.00 -25.09
CA MET A 287 19.91 24.93 -24.04
C MET A 287 19.29 26.19 -24.66
N PRO A 288 18.11 26.63 -24.21
CA PRO A 288 17.52 27.89 -24.65
C PRO A 288 18.45 29.08 -24.36
N LEU A 289 18.49 30.07 -25.24
CA LEU A 289 19.36 31.25 -25.11
C LEU A 289 19.22 32.00 -23.77
N TRP A 290 18.04 31.99 -23.15
CA TRP A 290 17.80 32.63 -21.85
C TRP A 290 18.51 31.95 -20.67
N TYR A 291 19.00 30.71 -20.83
CA TYR A 291 19.87 30.05 -19.85
C TYR A 291 21.26 30.69 -19.77
N LEU A 292 21.67 31.48 -20.77
CA LEU A 292 22.95 32.20 -20.78
C LEU A 292 22.93 33.47 -19.90
N THR A 293 22.23 33.41 -18.77
CA THR A 293 22.14 34.50 -17.78
C THR A 293 22.81 34.09 -16.48
N LYS A 294 23.38 35.08 -15.77
CA LYS A 294 24.02 34.85 -14.47
C LYS A 294 23.03 34.28 -13.44
N GLU A 295 21.80 34.78 -13.45
CA GLU A 295 20.71 34.33 -12.59
C GLU A 295 20.42 32.84 -12.77
N LYS A 296 20.30 32.37 -14.03
CA LYS A 296 19.99 30.97 -14.28
C LYS A 296 21.13 30.04 -13.88
N LYS A 297 22.38 30.48 -14.07
CA LYS A 297 23.56 29.77 -13.57
C LYS A 297 23.55 29.63 -12.04
N ASP A 298 23.26 30.71 -11.32
CA ASP A 298 23.23 30.68 -9.85
C ASP A 298 22.07 29.82 -9.31
N GLU A 299 20.92 29.81 -9.99
CA GLU A 299 19.80 28.92 -9.70
C GLU A 299 20.18 27.43 -9.87
N MET A 300 20.83 27.08 -10.98
CA MET A 300 21.28 25.71 -11.26
C MET A 300 22.31 25.21 -10.23
N CYS A 301 23.24 26.08 -9.80
CA CYS A 301 24.21 25.72 -8.75
C CYS A 301 23.52 25.47 -7.40
N LYS A 302 22.51 26.25 -7.02
CA LYS A 302 21.77 26.03 -5.76
C LYS A 302 20.96 24.74 -5.78
N GLN A 303 20.29 24.42 -6.89
CA GLN A 303 19.49 23.20 -7.02
C GLN A 303 20.38 21.94 -6.94
N ARG A 304 21.60 22.01 -7.47
CA ARG A 304 22.62 20.95 -7.41
C ARG A 304 23.01 20.60 -5.97
N ASP A 305 23.42 21.61 -5.20
CA ASP A 305 24.05 21.39 -3.89
C ASP A 305 23.08 20.80 -2.86
N ASN A 306 21.79 21.15 -2.95
CA ASN A 306 20.82 20.72 -1.95
C ASN A 306 20.34 19.26 -2.12
N LYS A 307 20.16 18.76 -3.35
CA LYS A 307 19.50 17.46 -3.57
C LYS A 307 20.42 16.27 -3.32
N LEU A 308 21.64 16.32 -3.87
CA LEU A 308 22.58 15.21 -3.76
C LEU A 308 23.09 15.04 -2.32
N GLU A 309 23.37 16.16 -1.65
CA GLU A 309 23.86 16.14 -0.28
C GLU A 309 22.82 15.55 0.69
N ASN A 310 21.54 15.91 0.51
CA ASN A 310 20.44 15.40 1.31
C ASN A 310 20.31 13.86 1.20
N VAL A 311 20.41 13.29 -0.01
CA VAL A 311 20.31 11.83 -0.18
C VAL A 311 21.54 11.09 0.35
N LYS A 312 22.74 11.66 0.21
CA LYS A 312 23.98 11.05 0.71
C LYS A 312 24.01 10.92 2.23
N GLN A 313 23.46 11.92 2.92
CA GLN A 313 23.41 11.95 4.39
C GLN A 313 22.40 10.97 4.98
N LYS A 314 21.38 10.56 4.21
CA LYS A 314 20.31 9.69 4.69
C LYS A 314 20.66 8.23 4.65
N ASP A 315 20.35 7.49 5.70
CA ASP A 315 20.47 6.03 5.69
C ASP A 315 19.25 5.32 5.06
N PRO A 316 19.39 4.08 4.55
CA PRO A 316 18.28 3.32 3.98
C PRO A 316 17.08 3.20 4.94
N THR A 317 17.36 3.11 6.25
CA THR A 317 16.35 3.08 7.32
C THR A 317 15.60 4.41 7.41
N GLU A 318 16.29 5.55 7.30
CA GLU A 318 15.68 6.88 7.33
C GLU A 318 14.79 7.12 6.10
N LEU A 319 15.25 6.72 4.90
CA LEU A 319 14.43 6.77 3.68
C LEU A 319 13.14 5.97 3.84
N TRP A 320 13.21 4.82 4.53
CA TRP A 320 12.02 4.04 4.82
C TRP A 320 11.10 4.74 5.82
N ARG A 321 11.65 5.34 6.89
CA ARG A 321 10.85 6.09 7.86
C ARG A 321 10.13 7.29 7.24
N GLU A 322 10.77 7.99 6.31
CA GLU A 322 10.13 9.09 5.58
C GLU A 322 8.93 8.61 4.75
N ASP A 323 9.09 7.51 4.01
CA ASP A 323 7.97 6.92 3.26
C ASP A 323 6.85 6.44 4.20
N MET A 324 7.19 5.85 5.36
CA MET A 324 6.22 5.43 6.39
C MET A 324 5.45 6.63 6.96
N ALA A 325 6.14 7.72 7.27
CA ALA A 325 5.53 8.92 7.82
C ALA A 325 4.55 9.54 6.83
N ALA A 326 4.97 9.71 5.57
CA ALA A 326 4.11 10.21 4.49
C ALA A 326 2.89 9.30 4.26
N PHE A 327 3.08 7.98 4.33
CA PHE A 327 1.98 7.03 4.21
C PHE A 327 0.97 7.13 5.35
N ILE A 328 1.42 7.24 6.60
CA ILE A 328 0.54 7.35 7.76
C ILE A 328 -0.24 8.67 7.73
N GLU A 329 0.41 9.77 7.36
CA GLU A 329 -0.24 11.08 7.19
C GLU A 329 -1.40 10.99 6.19
N GLU A 330 -1.15 10.43 5.00
CA GLU A 330 -2.17 10.26 3.97
C GLU A 330 -3.26 9.25 4.37
N LEU A 331 -2.91 8.21 5.14
CA LEU A 331 -3.87 7.25 5.67
C LEU A 331 -4.86 7.92 6.63
N ASP A 332 -4.39 8.87 7.45
CA ASP A 332 -5.21 9.65 8.37
C ASP A 332 -6.12 10.65 7.63
N VAL A 333 -5.60 11.33 6.60
CA VAL A 333 -6.41 12.20 5.73
C VAL A 333 -7.50 11.41 5.00
N GLY A 334 -7.15 10.25 4.43
CA GLY A 334 -8.10 9.39 3.73
C GLY A 334 -9.23 8.86 4.62
N LYS A 335 -8.94 8.58 5.91
CA LYS A 335 -9.98 8.23 6.89
C LYS A 335 -10.94 9.40 7.11
N LEU A 336 -10.44 10.61 7.33
CA LEU A 336 -11.27 11.80 7.54
C LEU A 336 -12.15 12.11 6.31
N GLY A 337 -11.59 11.97 5.10
CA GLY A 337 -12.33 12.16 3.85
C GLY A 337 -13.46 11.14 3.65
N PHE A 338 -13.21 9.87 3.98
CA PHE A 338 -14.22 8.80 3.89
C PHE A 338 -15.37 9.01 4.88
N TRP A 339 -15.08 9.35 6.14
CA TRP A 339 -16.11 9.67 7.14
C TRP A 339 -16.91 10.93 6.75
N GLY A 340 -16.26 11.93 6.17
CA GLY A 340 -16.93 13.12 5.63
C GLY A 340 -17.91 12.79 4.49
N GLN A 341 -17.55 11.87 3.59
CA GLN A 341 -18.44 11.41 2.51
C GLN A 341 -19.63 10.56 3.01
N ILE A 342 -19.43 9.72 4.04
CA ILE A 342 -20.52 8.95 4.65
C ILE A 342 -21.54 9.89 5.31
N GLN A 343 -21.08 10.90 6.06
CA GLN A 343 -21.97 11.88 6.69
C GLN A 343 -22.74 12.71 5.66
N SER A 344 -22.09 13.11 4.56
CA SER A 344 -22.80 13.81 3.48
C SER A 344 -23.84 12.93 2.80
N ASN A 345 -23.53 11.65 2.53
CA ASN A 345 -24.48 10.74 1.90
C ASN A 345 -25.67 10.37 2.82
N SER A 346 -25.44 10.25 4.14
CA SER A 346 -26.50 10.05 5.14
C SER A 346 -27.46 11.24 5.21
N SER A 347 -26.94 12.47 5.12
CA SER A 347 -27.77 13.70 5.11
C SER A 347 -28.61 13.85 3.83
N LEU A 348 -28.12 13.36 2.69
CA LEU A 348 -28.85 13.34 1.43
C LEU A 348 -30.00 12.31 1.45
N SER A 349 -29.83 11.16 2.11
CA SER A 349 -30.92 10.18 2.29
C SER A 349 -32.02 10.67 3.24
N GLU A 350 -31.69 11.42 4.30
CA GLU A 350 -32.71 12.03 5.17
C GLU A 350 -33.49 13.14 4.46
N THR A 351 -32.84 13.92 3.59
CA THR A 351 -33.49 14.99 2.82
C THR A 351 -34.45 14.45 1.75
N LEU A 352 -34.15 13.27 1.18
CA LEU A 352 -35.03 12.59 0.22
C LEU A 352 -36.25 11.94 0.89
N LEU A 353 -36.13 11.46 2.13
CA LEU A 353 -37.26 10.93 2.89
C LEU A 353 -38.23 12.04 3.32
N ILE A 354 -37.73 13.20 3.75
CA ILE A 354 -38.57 14.35 4.16
C ILE A 354 -39.38 14.92 2.99
N ASN A 355 -38.82 14.93 1.77
CA ASN A 355 -39.52 15.42 0.57
C ASN A 355 -40.57 14.44 0.01
N SER A 356 -40.54 13.16 0.39
CA SER A 356 -41.55 12.18 -0.02
C SER A 356 -42.82 12.21 0.85
N SER A 357 -42.74 12.80 2.05
CA SER A 357 -43.85 12.93 3.00
C SER A 357 -44.70 14.21 2.87
N VAL A 358 -44.40 15.12 1.93
CA VAL A 358 -45.12 16.41 1.77
C VAL A 358 -46.04 16.44 0.54
N SER A 359 -46.09 15.40 -0.29
CA SER A 359 -46.96 15.35 -1.48
C SER A 359 -48.26 14.54 -1.30
N SER A 360 -48.74 14.37 -0.07
CA SER A 360 -49.99 13.66 0.21
C SER A 360 -50.86 14.30 1.31
N PHE A 361 -51.03 15.62 1.31
CA PHE A 361 -52.18 16.27 1.96
C PHE A 361 -52.44 17.64 1.31
N GLY A 362 -53.62 17.80 0.69
CA GLY A 362 -54.21 19.10 0.30
C GLY A 362 -54.14 19.43 -1.18
#